data_AF-A0AAN6G590-F1
#
_entry.id   AF-A0AAN6G590-F1
#
_cell.length_a   1.000
_cell.length_b   1.000
_cell.length_c   1.000
_cell.angle_alpha   90.00
_cell.angle_beta   90.00
_cell.angle_gamma   90.00
#
_symmetry.space_group_name_H-M   'P 1'
#
loop_
_entity.id
_entity.type
_entity.pdbx_description
1 polymer ?
#
loop_
_entity_poly.entity_id
_entity_poly.type
_entity_poly.pdbx_seq_one_letter_code
_entity_poly.pdbx_strand_id
1 'polypeptide(L)'
;MATLAVDVAVNALVKKADNADFYQIWANKSSAKFFCASWGCSTDALFGTVISSPSRFLQRKEGAEGLVWSQKASSIASGLTDGSIVWKAPNGTTFGVNIHVPLQIGPFGTAPYYQVQIDGGEWEGSHTSSPYTFPDRIGYKVRVSPQAHHSNLYLTITISDLDDD
;
A
#
# COMPACT_ATOMS: atom_id res chain seq x y z
N MET A 1 -18.85 10.49 13.65
CA MET A 1 -17.96 11.59 13.21
C MET A 1 -16.59 11.10 12.73
N ALA A 2 -16.03 10.00 13.26
CA ALA A 2 -14.70 9.50 12.87
C ALA A 2 -14.52 9.12 11.38
N THR A 3 -15.56 8.60 10.73
CA THR A 3 -15.51 8.19 9.31
C THR A 3 -15.15 9.34 8.36
N LEU A 4 -15.62 10.57 8.65
CA LEU A 4 -15.41 11.73 7.77
C LEU A 4 -13.94 12.19 7.77
N ALA A 5 -13.25 12.09 8.90
CA ALA A 5 -11.86 12.55 9.04
C ALA A 5 -10.87 11.63 8.32
N VAL A 6 -11.03 10.31 8.43
CA VAL A 6 -10.24 9.34 7.65
C VAL A 6 -10.42 9.56 6.15
N ASP A 7 -11.66 9.71 5.70
CA ASP A 7 -11.94 9.86 4.27
C ASP A 7 -11.34 11.17 3.72
N VAL A 8 -11.33 12.25 4.52
CA VAL A 8 -10.61 13.50 4.17
C VAL A 8 -9.09 13.28 4.08
N ALA A 9 -8.49 12.57 5.02
CA ALA A 9 -7.05 12.30 5.03
C ALA A 9 -6.63 11.41 3.84
N VAL A 10 -7.42 10.38 3.54
CA VAL A 10 -7.25 9.52 2.36
C VAL A 10 -7.36 10.36 1.09
N ASN A 11 -8.41 11.18 0.95
CA ASN A 11 -8.59 12.04 -0.22
C ASN A 11 -7.44 13.04 -0.40
N ALA A 12 -6.87 13.57 0.68
CA ALA A 12 -5.70 14.44 0.61
C ALA A 12 -4.46 13.70 0.08
N LEU A 13 -4.24 12.46 0.51
CA LEU A 13 -3.15 11.62 0.01
C LEU A 13 -3.37 11.20 -1.45
N VAL A 14 -4.60 10.84 -1.83
CA VAL A 14 -4.97 10.54 -3.21
C VAL A 14 -4.73 11.75 -4.11
N LYS A 15 -5.13 12.96 -3.68
CA LYS A 15 -4.87 14.20 -4.42
C LYS A 15 -3.37 14.52 -4.51
N LYS A 16 -2.59 14.24 -3.46
CA LYS A 16 -1.12 14.37 -3.51
C LYS A 16 -0.51 13.36 -4.49
N ALA A 17 -1.18 12.22 -4.70
CA ALA A 17 -0.82 11.21 -5.68
C ALA A 17 -1.33 11.52 -7.09
N ASP A 18 -1.90 12.71 -7.35
CA ASP A 18 -2.24 13.13 -8.71
C ASP A 18 -0.98 13.07 -9.59
N ASN A 19 -1.05 12.27 -10.66
CA ASN A 19 0.06 11.94 -11.58
C ASN A 19 1.12 10.95 -11.05
N ALA A 20 0.90 10.32 -9.90
CA ALA A 20 1.73 9.21 -9.45
C ALA A 20 1.37 7.93 -10.23
N ASP A 21 2.38 7.10 -10.48
CA ASP A 21 2.17 5.83 -11.17
C ASP A 21 1.68 4.74 -10.21
N PHE A 22 2.10 4.83 -8.95
CA PHE A 22 1.83 3.82 -7.93
C PHE A 22 1.57 4.47 -6.58
N TYR A 23 0.63 3.92 -5.83
CA TYR A 23 0.51 4.24 -4.42
C TYR A 23 -0.09 3.08 -3.62
N GLN A 24 0.26 3.06 -2.34
CA GLN A 24 -0.50 2.36 -1.31
C GLN A 24 -0.80 3.31 -0.17
N ILE A 25 -2.10 3.55 0.07
CA ILE A 25 -2.62 4.42 1.13
C ILE A 25 -3.32 3.55 2.17
N TRP A 26 -2.87 3.66 3.41
CA TRP A 26 -3.39 2.96 4.57
C TRP A 26 -4.28 3.89 5.38
N ALA A 27 -5.53 3.50 5.56
CA ALA A 27 -6.56 4.20 6.31
C ALA A 27 -6.86 3.44 7.60
N ASN A 28 -6.64 4.06 8.74
CA ASN A 28 -6.86 3.43 10.04
C ASN A 28 -8.11 3.99 10.71
N LYS A 29 -9.18 3.20 10.64
CA LYS A 29 -10.47 3.44 11.30
C LYS A 29 -10.54 2.76 12.68
N SER A 30 -9.59 1.88 13.01
CA SER A 30 -9.55 1.14 14.28
C SER A 30 -9.21 2.02 15.48
N SER A 31 -9.48 1.53 16.68
CA SER A 31 -9.08 2.16 17.95
C SER A 31 -7.58 2.09 18.24
N ALA A 32 -6.82 1.31 17.47
CA ALA A 32 -5.40 1.04 17.69
C ALA A 32 -4.48 1.94 16.86
N LYS A 33 -3.28 2.21 17.38
CA LYS A 33 -2.19 2.87 16.64
C LYS A 33 -1.21 1.80 16.16
N PHE A 34 -0.77 1.90 14.92
CA PHE A 34 0.20 0.96 14.33
C PHE A 34 1.56 1.61 14.18
N PHE A 35 2.61 0.82 14.34
CA PHE A 35 3.99 1.23 14.13
C PHE A 35 4.45 0.80 12.73
N CYS A 36 5.09 1.70 11.98
CA CYS A 36 5.70 1.34 10.70
C CYS A 36 6.94 0.49 10.99
N ALA A 37 6.82 -0.83 10.86
CA ALA A 37 7.92 -1.76 11.13
C ALA A 37 9.03 -1.63 10.10
N SER A 38 8.64 -1.52 8.83
CA SER A 38 9.52 -1.24 7.71
C SER A 38 8.72 -0.66 6.55
N TRP A 39 9.39 0.06 5.68
CA TRP A 39 8.91 0.42 4.36
C TRP A 39 10.09 0.50 3.41
N GLY A 40 9.83 0.33 2.12
CA GLY A 40 10.85 0.41 1.09
C GLY A 40 10.24 0.83 -0.23
N CYS A 41 11.01 1.54 -1.04
CA CYS A 41 10.65 1.84 -2.41
C CYS A 41 11.92 1.77 -3.25
N SER A 42 11.99 0.81 -4.16
CA SER A 42 13.05 0.77 -5.16
C SER A 42 12.59 1.55 -6.37
N THR A 43 13.20 2.70 -6.61
CA THR A 43 12.98 3.50 -7.81
C THR A 43 14.24 3.50 -8.67
N ASP A 44 14.08 3.47 -9.99
CA ASP A 44 15.21 3.80 -10.88
C ASP A 44 15.72 5.21 -10.58
N ALA A 45 17.03 5.37 -10.38
CA ALA A 45 17.64 6.61 -9.93
C ALA A 45 17.51 7.78 -10.93
N LEU A 46 17.24 7.50 -12.21
CA LEU A 46 17.10 8.49 -13.26
C LEU A 46 15.64 8.82 -13.57
N PHE A 47 14.73 7.86 -13.38
CA PHE A 47 13.34 7.98 -13.86
C PHE A 47 12.26 7.78 -12.80
N GLY A 48 12.64 7.48 -11.56
CA GLY A 48 11.71 7.32 -10.46
C GLY A 48 11.82 8.41 -9.41
N THR A 49 10.72 8.65 -8.70
CA THR A 49 10.67 9.64 -7.61
C THR A 49 9.68 9.18 -6.55
N VAL A 50 10.15 9.17 -5.29
CA VAL A 50 9.27 9.02 -4.13
C VAL A 50 8.63 10.37 -3.81
N ILE A 51 7.31 10.43 -3.91
CA ILE A 51 6.50 11.65 -3.70
C ILE A 51 6.07 11.76 -2.24
N SER A 52 5.79 10.62 -1.62
CA SER A 52 5.40 10.53 -0.21
C SER A 52 5.84 9.18 0.35
N SER A 53 6.29 9.18 1.61
CA SER A 53 6.60 7.97 2.38
C SER A 53 5.75 7.96 3.66
N PRO A 54 5.46 6.77 4.23
CA PRO A 54 4.73 6.69 5.48
C PRO A 54 5.57 7.26 6.63
N SER A 55 4.89 7.88 7.59
CA SER A 55 5.50 8.25 8.86
C SER A 55 5.73 7.03 9.77
N ARG A 56 6.35 7.26 10.93
CA ARG A 56 6.63 6.20 11.92
C ARG A 56 5.34 5.55 12.48
N PHE A 57 4.21 6.25 12.43
CA PHE A 57 2.99 5.79 13.07
C PHE A 57 1.76 6.06 12.20
N LEU A 58 0.93 5.03 12.05
CA LEU A 58 -0.43 5.18 11.54
C LEU A 58 -1.38 5.41 12.71
N GLN A 59 -1.87 6.65 12.83
CA GLN A 59 -2.68 7.09 13.98
C GLN A 59 -4.03 6.39 14.03
N ARG A 60 -4.53 6.14 15.24
CA ARG A 60 -5.84 5.50 15.49
C ARG A 60 -7.01 6.39 15.07
N LYS A 61 -8.15 5.76 14.78
CA LYS A 61 -9.49 6.32 14.53
C LYS A 61 -9.61 7.27 13.33
N GLU A 62 -8.54 7.97 12.96
CA GLU A 62 -8.55 9.06 11.97
C GLU A 62 -7.23 9.21 11.19
N GLY A 63 -6.34 8.20 11.24
CA GLY A 63 -5.03 8.27 10.58
C GLY A 63 -5.06 7.77 9.14
N ALA A 64 -4.35 8.46 8.25
CA ALA A 64 -3.97 7.93 6.95
C ALA A 64 -2.49 8.17 6.67
N GLU A 65 -1.80 7.16 6.17
CA GLU A 65 -0.39 7.19 5.80
C GLU A 65 -0.21 6.43 4.49
N GLY A 66 0.82 6.75 3.71
CA GLY A 66 1.01 6.04 2.44
C GLY A 66 2.35 6.26 1.78
N LEU A 67 2.69 5.31 0.92
CA LEU A 67 3.81 5.38 0.01
C LEU A 67 3.25 5.74 -1.36
N VAL A 68 3.76 6.82 -1.94
CA VAL A 68 3.37 7.34 -3.26
C VAL A 68 4.64 7.56 -4.06
N TRP A 69 4.71 6.98 -5.25
CA TRP A 69 5.86 7.15 -6.14
C TRP A 69 5.43 7.14 -7.60
N SER A 70 6.25 7.79 -8.41
CA SER A 70 6.13 7.75 -9.85
C SER A 70 7.38 7.12 -10.42
N GLN A 71 7.18 6.38 -11.49
CA GLN A 71 8.24 5.92 -12.36
C GLN A 71 7.66 5.80 -13.76
N LYS A 72 8.33 6.42 -14.74
CA LYS A 72 7.94 6.27 -16.14
C LYS A 72 8.06 4.80 -16.56
N ALA A 73 6.94 4.08 -16.52
CA ALA A 73 6.86 2.66 -16.85
C ALA A 73 7.41 2.37 -18.27
N SER A 74 7.23 3.31 -19.20
CA SER A 74 7.79 3.25 -20.56
C SER A 74 9.33 3.29 -20.64
N SER A 75 10.02 3.54 -19.53
CA SER A 75 11.49 3.64 -19.46
C SER A 75 12.14 2.63 -18.51
N ILE A 76 11.37 1.66 -17.99
CA ILE A 76 11.94 0.59 -17.16
C ILE A 76 12.78 -0.30 -18.07
N ALA A 77 14.09 -0.06 -18.08
CA ALA A 77 15.09 -0.86 -18.79
C ALA A 77 16.02 -1.62 -17.82
N SER A 78 15.95 -1.31 -16.53
CA SER A 78 17.00 -1.60 -15.54
C SER A 78 16.56 -2.47 -14.35
N GLY A 79 15.27 -2.75 -14.13
CA GLY A 79 14.86 -3.70 -13.08
C GLY A 79 13.48 -3.48 -12.48
N LEU A 80 13.19 -4.31 -11.47
CA LEU A 80 11.96 -4.35 -10.67
C LEU A 80 11.80 -3.05 -9.88
N THR A 81 10.57 -2.54 -9.79
CA THR A 81 10.25 -1.32 -9.04
C THR A 81 9.18 -1.62 -8.00
N ASP A 82 9.64 -2.04 -6.82
CA ASP A 82 8.76 -2.45 -5.74
C ASP A 82 8.57 -1.35 -4.72
N GLY A 83 7.38 -1.31 -4.12
CA GLY A 83 7.04 -0.42 -3.02
C GLY A 83 6.29 -1.15 -1.93
N SER A 84 6.88 -1.25 -0.74
CA SER A 84 6.33 -1.99 0.40
C SER A 84 6.14 -1.13 1.64
N ILE A 85 5.11 -1.46 2.42
CA ILE A 85 4.90 -0.99 3.79
C ILE A 85 4.51 -2.19 4.65
N VAL A 86 5.14 -2.33 5.81
CA VAL A 86 4.80 -3.32 6.84
C VAL A 86 4.44 -2.59 8.13
N TRP A 87 3.24 -2.84 8.64
CA TRP A 87 2.75 -2.32 9.90
C TRP A 87 2.89 -3.38 11.00
N LYS A 88 3.18 -2.92 12.21
CA LYS A 88 3.14 -3.71 13.44
C LYS A 88 1.97 -3.25 14.31
N ALA A 89 1.10 -4.19 14.63
CA ALA A 89 -0.02 -3.99 15.52
C ALA A 89 0.40 -4.02 17.01
N PRO A 90 -0.43 -3.48 17.92
CA PRO A 90 -0.18 -3.54 19.37
C PRO A 90 -0.04 -4.95 19.94
N ASN A 91 -0.73 -5.94 19.35
CA ASN A 91 -0.62 -7.36 19.70
C ASN A 91 0.71 -8.01 19.27
N GLY A 92 1.56 -7.27 18.55
CA GLY A 92 2.87 -7.73 18.09
C GLY A 92 2.87 -8.27 16.65
N THR A 93 1.71 -8.62 16.10
CA THR A 93 1.56 -9.12 14.73
C THR A 93 2.03 -8.08 13.72
N THR A 94 2.73 -8.53 12.68
CA THR A 94 3.06 -7.69 11.53
C THR A 94 2.24 -8.09 10.32
N PHE A 95 1.85 -7.09 9.52
CA PHE A 95 1.21 -7.33 8.24
C PHE A 95 1.61 -6.22 7.27
N GLY A 96 1.74 -6.56 6.00
CA GLY A 96 2.23 -5.62 5.01
C GLY A 96 1.70 -5.87 3.62
N VAL A 97 1.88 -4.87 2.77
CA VAL A 97 1.56 -4.92 1.35
C VAL A 97 2.78 -4.46 0.56
N ASN A 98 3.14 -5.23 -0.46
CA ASN A 98 4.16 -4.89 -1.46
C ASN A 98 3.47 -4.72 -2.81
N ILE A 99 3.59 -3.55 -3.44
CA ILE A 99 3.30 -3.42 -4.87
C ILE A 99 4.56 -3.87 -5.59
N HIS A 100 4.41 -4.86 -6.45
CA HIS A 100 5.47 -5.36 -7.32
C HIS A 100 5.22 -4.86 -8.74
N VAL A 101 6.22 -4.20 -9.31
CA VAL A 101 6.17 -3.69 -10.69
C VAL A 101 7.18 -4.46 -11.53
N PRO A 102 6.71 -5.45 -12.30
CA PRO A 102 7.55 -6.16 -13.26
C PRO A 102 8.09 -5.23 -14.34
N LEU A 103 9.15 -5.68 -15.01
CA LEU A 103 9.62 -5.05 -16.23
C LEU A 103 8.50 -5.00 -17.29
N GLN A 104 8.21 -3.81 -17.79
CA GLN A 104 7.31 -3.58 -18.92
C GLN A 104 8.07 -2.90 -20.07
N ILE A 105 7.95 -3.44 -21.28
CA ILE A 105 8.55 -2.89 -22.51
C ILE A 105 7.42 -2.56 -23.48
N GLY A 106 7.01 -1.29 -23.50
CA GLY A 106 5.84 -0.86 -24.29
C GLY A 106 4.56 -1.57 -23.79
N PRO A 107 3.74 -2.18 -24.67
CA PRO A 107 2.54 -2.91 -24.25
C PRO A 107 2.83 -4.34 -23.75
N PHE A 108 4.09 -4.78 -23.78
CA PHE A 108 4.49 -6.14 -23.44
C PHE A 108 5.07 -6.19 -22.02
N GLY A 109 4.53 -7.08 -21.20
CA GLY A 109 4.98 -7.29 -19.83
C GLY A 109 3.83 -7.65 -18.90
N THR A 110 4.19 -8.09 -17.71
CA THR A 110 3.20 -8.37 -16.65
C THR A 110 2.72 -7.04 -16.06
N ALA A 111 1.42 -6.87 -15.90
CA ALA A 111 0.85 -5.71 -15.20
C ALA A 111 1.35 -5.66 -13.75
N PRO A 112 1.46 -4.46 -13.14
CA PRO A 112 1.75 -4.36 -11.72
C PRO A 112 0.71 -5.13 -10.90
N TYR A 113 1.17 -5.81 -9.85
CA TYR A 113 0.33 -6.55 -8.92
C TYR A 113 0.80 -6.28 -7.50
N TYR A 114 0.07 -6.77 -6.50
CA TYR A 114 0.50 -6.64 -5.12
C TYR A 114 0.57 -8.00 -4.42
N GLN A 115 1.37 -8.03 -3.38
CA GLN A 115 1.58 -9.17 -2.49
C GLN A 115 1.33 -8.71 -1.06
N VAL A 116 0.99 -9.66 -0.20
CA VAL A 116 0.73 -9.47 1.22
C VAL A 116 1.69 -10.31 2.04
N GLN A 117 1.98 -9.86 3.26
CA GLN A 117 2.80 -10.59 4.21
C GLN A 117 2.14 -10.55 5.58
N ILE A 118 2.28 -11.62 6.36
CA ILE A 118 1.87 -11.70 7.76
C ILE A 118 3.03 -12.27 8.58
N ASP A 119 3.30 -11.69 9.76
CA ASP A 119 4.28 -12.14 10.75
C ASP A 119 5.69 -12.40 10.20
N GLY A 120 6.11 -11.58 9.22
CA GLY A 120 7.43 -11.71 8.60
C GLY A 120 7.60 -12.95 7.70
N GLY A 121 6.49 -13.62 7.33
CA GLY A 121 6.48 -14.72 6.37
C GLY A 121 6.88 -14.29 4.95
N GLU A 122 6.68 -15.16 3.96
CA GLU A 122 6.96 -14.77 2.57
C GLU A 122 5.89 -13.80 2.03
N TRP A 123 6.26 -13.04 0.99
CA TRP A 123 5.30 -12.22 0.25
C TRP A 123 4.42 -13.13 -0.61
N GLU A 124 3.14 -13.19 -0.28
CA GLU A 124 2.16 -14.03 -0.95
C GLU A 124 1.26 -13.18 -1.86
N GLY A 125 0.96 -13.70 -3.05
CA GLY A 125 0.10 -13.03 -4.03
C GLY A 125 0.56 -13.36 -5.44
N SER A 126 -0.37 -13.85 -6.26
CA SER A 126 -0.10 -14.28 -7.64
C SER A 126 -0.66 -13.26 -8.62
N HIS A 127 0.22 -12.47 -9.26
CA HIS A 127 0.03 -11.68 -10.49
C HIS A 127 -1.36 -11.06 -10.76
N THR A 128 -2.12 -10.76 -9.70
CA THR A 128 -3.50 -10.30 -9.78
C THR A 128 -3.66 -9.14 -8.81
N SER A 129 -4.50 -8.19 -9.22
CA SER A 129 -4.85 -7.01 -8.44
C SER A 129 -6.32 -7.12 -8.01
N SER A 130 -6.68 -8.28 -7.45
CA SER A 130 -8.03 -8.53 -6.89
C SER A 130 -8.10 -8.02 -5.45
N PRO A 131 -9.26 -7.60 -4.93
CA PRO A 131 -9.40 -7.27 -3.51
C PRO A 131 -8.98 -8.42 -2.59
N TYR A 132 -8.39 -8.10 -1.45
CA TYR A 132 -7.94 -9.07 -0.46
C TYR A 132 -8.35 -8.65 0.94
N THR A 133 -8.71 -9.62 1.78
CA THR A 133 -8.94 -9.41 3.22
C THR A 133 -7.97 -10.28 3.99
N PHE A 134 -7.20 -9.65 4.88
CA PHE A 134 -6.32 -10.39 5.77
C PHE A 134 -7.14 -11.27 6.72
N PRO A 135 -6.64 -12.44 7.13
CA PRO A 135 -7.34 -13.30 8.06
C PRO A 135 -7.45 -12.64 9.44
N ASP A 136 -8.62 -12.74 10.07
CA ASP A 136 -8.93 -12.11 11.38
C ASP A 136 -7.95 -12.47 12.50
N ARG A 137 -7.18 -13.56 12.35
CA ARG A 137 -6.09 -13.95 13.28
C ARG A 137 -5.05 -12.84 13.51
N ILE A 138 -4.99 -11.83 12.65
CA ILE A 138 -4.11 -10.66 12.85
C ILE A 138 -4.66 -9.66 13.88
N GLY A 139 -5.89 -9.86 14.36
CA GLY A 139 -6.54 -9.05 15.39
C GLY A 139 -7.32 -7.83 14.87
N TYR A 140 -7.42 -7.65 13.56
CA TYR A 140 -8.05 -6.49 12.90
C TYR A 140 -8.69 -6.90 11.57
N LYS A 141 -9.77 -6.22 11.17
CA LYS A 141 -10.31 -6.31 9.82
C LYS A 141 -9.44 -5.45 8.90
N VAL A 142 -8.62 -6.07 8.05
CA VAL A 142 -7.77 -5.35 7.08
C VAL A 142 -8.16 -5.73 5.66
N ARG A 143 -8.60 -4.74 4.87
CA ARG A 143 -9.08 -4.92 3.50
C ARG A 143 -8.25 -4.11 2.52
N VAL A 144 -7.71 -4.77 1.50
CA VAL A 144 -7.00 -4.16 0.37
C VAL A 144 -7.98 -3.98 -0.78
N SER A 145 -8.12 -2.73 -1.24
CA SER A 145 -8.96 -2.34 -2.37
C SER A 145 -8.08 -1.80 -3.50
N PRO A 146 -7.79 -2.62 -4.51
CA PRO A 146 -6.97 -2.22 -5.65
C PRO A 146 -7.77 -1.49 -6.73
N GLN A 147 -7.12 -0.55 -7.40
CA GLN A 147 -7.52 0.01 -8.69
C GLN A 147 -6.32 -0.18 -9.64
N ALA A 148 -6.47 -1.12 -10.58
CA ALA A 148 -5.40 -1.50 -11.49
C ALA A 148 -5.65 -0.93 -12.89
N HIS A 149 -4.60 -0.42 -13.50
CA HIS A 149 -4.54 -0.05 -14.91
C HIS A 149 -3.38 -0.81 -15.58
N HIS A 150 -3.16 -0.56 -16.87
CA HIS A 150 -2.14 -1.29 -17.65
C HIS A 150 -0.72 -1.17 -17.05
N SER A 151 -0.32 0.04 -16.65
CA SER A 151 1.01 0.36 -16.11
C SER A 151 0.98 0.90 -14.68
N ASN A 152 -0.20 0.98 -14.05
CA ASN A 152 -0.39 1.68 -12.79
C ASN A 152 -1.15 0.79 -11.81
N LEU A 153 -0.81 0.90 -10.52
CA LEU A 153 -1.54 0.21 -9.46
C LEU A 153 -1.66 1.10 -8.23
N TYR A 154 -2.90 1.22 -7.80
CA TYR A 154 -3.34 2.08 -6.73
C TYR A 154 -4.03 1.24 -5.67
N LEU A 155 -3.54 1.26 -4.44
CA LEU A 155 -4.11 0.49 -3.34
C LEU A 155 -4.62 1.42 -2.26
N THR A 156 -5.88 1.22 -1.86
CA THR A 156 -6.40 1.74 -0.60
C THR A 156 -6.59 0.57 0.36
N ILE A 157 -5.93 0.62 1.51
CA ILE A 157 -5.98 -0.42 2.54
C ILE A 157 -6.70 0.16 3.75
N THR A 158 -7.79 -0.46 4.18
CA THR A 158 -8.55 -0.02 5.36
C THR A 158 -8.35 -0.99 6.51
N ILE A 159 -8.07 -0.46 7.70
CA ILE A 159 -7.96 -1.19 8.96
C ILE A 159 -9.11 -0.74 9.88
N SER A 160 -9.90 -1.68 10.40
CA SER A 160 -10.90 -1.45 11.44
C SER A 160 -10.81 -2.48 12.57
N ASP A 161 -11.48 -2.20 13.69
CA ASP A 161 -11.59 -3.18 14.77
C ASP A 161 -12.43 -4.39 14.29
N LEU A 162 -12.21 -5.57 14.88
CA LEU A 162 -12.94 -6.79 14.51
C LEU A 162 -14.44 -6.68 14.82
N ASP A 163 -14.79 -5.94 15.87
CA ASP A 163 -16.16 -5.78 16.36
C ASP A 163 -16.92 -4.62 15.70
N ASP A 164 -16.29 -3.87 14.80
CA ASP A 164 -16.96 -2.85 13.99
C ASP A 164 -17.72 -3.55 12.85
N ASP A 165 -18.99 -3.90 13.08
CA ASP A 165 -20.04 -4.13 12.05
C ASP A 165 -21.21 -3.16 12.27
#